data_AF-A0A8S0G3V6-F1
#
_entry.id   AF-A0A8S0G3V6-F1
#
_cell.length_a   1.000
_cell.length_b   1.000
_cell.length_c   1.000
_cell.angle_alpha   90.00
_cell.angle_beta   90.00
_cell.angle_gamma   90.00
#
_symmetry.space_group_name_H-M   'P 1'
#
loop_
_entity.id
_entity.type
_entity.pdbx_description
1 polymer ?
#
loop_
_entity_poly.entity_id
_entity_poly.type
_entity_poly.pdbx_seq_one_letter_code
_entity_poly.pdbx_strand_id
1 'polypeptide(L)'
;MLQIKARTKILALFCAMSFLMYVDRVNLSATAGLIKDELGLSNTELGVIFSAFAYTYAVFQIIGGWFVDRLGSRRMIIFCGIIWVIATMATGFVGGFISLFLARLLLGVGEGAALPSQARAITYWFKPQQRGFVQGVTHSLLSFGKCDYSPHYCCISGILVLAWRIYQFGYCHIYLVNILDHIV
;
A
#
# COMPACT_ATOMS: atom_id res chain seq x y z
N MET A 1 -3.27 31.41 -7.85
CA MET A 1 -2.26 30.74 -6.98
C MET A 1 -2.82 29.61 -6.11
N LEU A 2 -4.07 29.67 -5.63
CA LEU A 2 -4.67 28.61 -4.80
C LEU A 2 -4.69 27.22 -5.47
N GLN A 3 -4.94 27.16 -6.78
CA GLN A 3 -4.96 25.88 -7.52
C GLN A 3 -3.58 25.21 -7.67
N ILE A 4 -2.47 25.94 -7.61
CA ILE A 4 -1.12 25.37 -7.72
C ILE A 4 -0.74 24.70 -6.39
N LYS A 5 -0.99 25.38 -5.27
CA LYS A 5 -0.75 24.81 -3.93
C LYS A 5 -1.58 23.55 -3.67
N ALA A 6 -2.84 23.52 -4.12
CA ALA A 6 -3.70 22.34 -4.01
C ALA A 6 -3.19 21.16 -4.87
N ARG A 7 -2.77 21.41 -6.12
CA ARG A 7 -2.21 20.37 -7.00
C ARG A 7 -0.92 19.76 -6.45
N THR A 8 -0.01 20.59 -5.91
CA THR A 8 1.24 20.09 -5.30
C THR A 8 0.96 19.26 -4.06
N LYS A 9 -0.02 19.65 -3.22
CA LYS A 9 -0.44 18.86 -2.06
C LYS A 9 -1.00 17.49 -2.46
N ILE A 10 -1.86 17.45 -3.48
CA ILE A 10 -2.45 16.21 -3.98
C ILE A 10 -1.39 15.31 -4.61
N LEU A 11 -0.43 15.90 -5.34
CA LEU A 11 0.73 15.17 -5.85
C LEU A 11 1.54 14.54 -4.70
N ALA A 12 1.85 15.33 -3.67
CA ALA A 12 2.56 14.83 -2.49
C ALA A 12 1.79 13.70 -1.79
N LEU A 13 0.47 13.80 -1.70
CA LEU A 13 -0.38 12.75 -1.14
C LEU A 13 -0.31 11.46 -1.96
N PHE A 14 -0.41 11.53 -3.29
CA PHE A 14 -0.26 10.34 -4.14
C PHE A 14 1.14 9.74 -4.06
N CYS A 15 2.17 10.58 -3.98
CA CYS A 15 3.54 10.12 -3.74
C CYS A 15 3.67 9.40 -2.40
N ALA A 16 3.09 9.94 -1.32
CA ALA A 16 3.08 9.29 -0.01
C ALA A 16 2.31 7.96 -0.04
N MET A 17 1.12 7.92 -0.64
CA MET A 17 0.34 6.69 -0.80
C MET A 17 1.14 5.61 -1.52
N SER A 18 1.78 5.95 -2.64
CA SER A 18 2.57 5.01 -3.43
C SER A 18 3.83 4.55 -2.68
N PHE A 19 4.52 5.45 -1.97
CA PHE A 19 5.65 5.10 -1.11
C PHE A 19 5.24 4.11 -0.01
N LEU A 20 4.10 4.33 0.63
CA LEU A 20 3.59 3.47 1.70
C LEU A 20 3.22 2.07 1.18
N MET A 21 2.59 1.96 0.01
CA MET A 21 2.35 0.66 -0.65
C MET A 21 3.65 -0.09 -0.97
N TYR A 22 4.72 0.63 -1.30
CA TYR A 22 6.02 0.01 -1.52
C TYR A 22 6.62 -0.54 -0.22
N VAL A 23 6.60 0.26 0.84
CA VAL A 23 7.11 -0.16 2.16
C VAL A 23 6.39 -1.42 2.64
N ASP A 24 5.08 -1.55 2.46
CA ASP A 24 4.34 -2.75 2.87
C ASP A 24 4.84 -4.02 2.14
N ARG A 25 5.08 -3.93 0.83
CA ARG A 25 5.61 -5.05 0.03
C ARG A 25 7.01 -5.48 0.43
N VAL A 26 7.89 -4.51 0.68
CA VAL A 26 9.25 -4.77 1.12
C VAL A 26 9.26 -5.35 2.53
N ASN A 27 8.44 -4.80 3.43
CA ASN A 27 8.34 -5.27 4.80
C ASN A 27 7.92 -6.74 4.85
N LEU A 28 6.92 -7.15 4.04
CA LEU A 28 6.53 -8.55 3.95
C LEU A 28 7.68 -9.45 3.45
N SER A 29 8.39 -9.01 2.41
CA SER A 29 9.49 -9.81 1.83
C SER A 29 10.67 -9.93 2.79
N ALA A 30 10.96 -8.88 3.56
CA ALA A 30 12.02 -8.85 4.56
C ALA A 30 11.68 -9.65 5.83
N THR A 31 10.43 -9.63 6.27
CA THR A 31 9.97 -10.35 7.48
C THR A 31 9.51 -11.79 7.21
N ALA A 32 9.41 -12.20 5.95
CA ALA A 32 8.98 -13.55 5.55
C ALA A 32 9.75 -14.67 6.27
N GLY A 33 11.07 -14.56 6.37
CA GLY A 33 11.90 -15.56 7.06
C GLY A 33 11.58 -15.67 8.56
N LEU A 34 11.35 -14.53 9.22
CA LEU A 34 11.01 -14.48 10.65
C LEU A 34 9.61 -15.02 10.91
N ILE A 35 8.64 -14.65 10.08
CA ILE A 35 7.25 -15.16 10.16
C ILE A 35 7.25 -16.67 9.96
N LYS A 36 8.10 -17.18 9.06
CA LYS A 36 8.27 -18.61 8.84
C LYS A 36 8.73 -19.32 10.11
N ASP A 37 9.77 -18.80 10.74
CA ASP A 37 10.38 -19.42 11.93
C ASP A 37 9.48 -19.27 13.17
N GLU A 38 8.80 -18.13 13.34
CA GLU A 38 7.89 -17.84 14.45
C GLU A 38 6.60 -18.67 14.39
N LEU A 39 6.02 -18.84 13.20
CA LEU A 39 4.78 -19.60 12.99
C LEU A 39 5.02 -21.07 12.63
N GLY A 40 6.28 -21.50 12.49
CA GLY A 40 6.65 -22.86 12.09
C GLY A 40 6.18 -23.25 10.69
N LEU A 41 6.12 -22.30 9.76
CA LEU A 41 5.55 -22.50 8.43
C LEU A 41 6.51 -23.19 7.46
N SER A 42 5.93 -23.96 6.54
CA SER A 42 6.63 -24.53 5.38
C SER A 42 6.94 -23.44 4.33
N ASN A 43 8.02 -23.63 3.56
CA ASN A 43 8.29 -22.78 2.39
C ASN A 43 7.13 -22.80 1.36
N THR A 44 6.42 -23.93 1.26
CA THR A 44 5.25 -24.07 0.38
C THR A 44 4.09 -23.20 0.87
N GLU A 45 3.81 -23.21 2.17
CA GLU A 45 2.75 -22.40 2.78
C GLU A 45 3.03 -20.90 2.62
N LEU A 46 4.29 -20.51 2.82
CA LEU A 46 4.73 -19.14 2.64
C LEU A 46 4.58 -18.70 1.17
N GLY A 47 4.92 -19.58 0.22
CA GLY A 47 4.65 -19.38 -1.20
C GLY A 47 3.16 -19.17 -1.50
N VAL A 48 2.28 -19.98 -0.91
CA VAL A 48 0.82 -19.85 -1.05
C VAL A 48 0.32 -18.50 -0.51
N ILE A 49 0.85 -18.03 0.62
CA ILE A 49 0.49 -16.73 1.19
C ILE A 49 0.89 -15.58 0.26
N PHE A 50 2.10 -15.63 -0.32
CA PHE A 50 2.53 -14.64 -1.31
C PHE A 50 1.65 -14.66 -2.56
N SER A 51 1.32 -15.85 -3.06
CA SER A 51 0.42 -16.01 -4.21
C SER A 51 -0.98 -15.48 -3.90
N ALA A 52 -1.51 -15.71 -2.70
CA ALA A 52 -2.83 -15.23 -2.28
C ALA A 52 -2.95 -13.70 -2.40
N PHE A 53 -1.94 -12.98 -1.92
CA PHE A 53 -1.86 -11.54 -2.12
C PHE A 53 -1.78 -11.18 -3.61
N ALA A 54 -0.87 -11.81 -4.37
CA ALA A 54 -0.67 -11.49 -5.78
C ALA A 54 -1.92 -11.70 -6.65
N TYR A 55 -2.62 -12.84 -6.48
CA TYR A 55 -3.84 -13.14 -7.22
C TYR A 55 -4.96 -12.17 -6.87
N THR A 56 -5.18 -11.93 -5.58
CA THR A 56 -6.25 -11.04 -5.14
C THR A 56 -5.99 -9.61 -5.59
N TYR A 57 -4.74 -9.16 -5.49
CA TYR A 57 -4.30 -7.87 -5.98
C TYR A 57 -4.53 -7.72 -7.49
N ALA A 58 -4.14 -8.71 -8.30
CA ALA A 58 -4.35 -8.68 -9.75
C ALA A 58 -5.84 -8.62 -10.14
N VAL A 59 -6.68 -9.43 -9.49
CA VAL A 59 -8.13 -9.44 -9.73
C VAL A 59 -8.74 -8.09 -9.32
N PHE A 60 -8.38 -7.56 -8.15
CA PHE A 60 -8.91 -6.28 -7.66
C PHE A 60 -8.34 -5.07 -8.39
N GLN A 61 -7.23 -5.16 -9.10
CA GLN A 61 -6.82 -4.08 -10.02
C GLN A 61 -7.84 -3.86 -11.13
N ILE A 62 -8.33 -4.95 -11.74
CA ILE A 62 -9.32 -4.88 -12.82
C ILE A 62 -10.68 -4.45 -12.27
N ILE A 63 -11.15 -5.16 -11.24
CA ILE A 63 -12.44 -4.88 -10.60
C ILE A 63 -12.45 -3.47 -10.01
N GLY A 64 -11.37 -3.10 -9.32
CA GLY A 64 -11.18 -1.79 -8.73
C GLY A 64 -11.23 -0.67 -9.75
N GLY A 65 -10.57 -0.81 -10.90
CA GLY A 65 -10.65 0.16 -11.99
C GLY A 65 -12.09 0.39 -12.47
N TRP A 66 -12.85 -0.69 -12.65
CA TRP A 66 -14.26 -0.59 -13.04
C TRP A 66 -15.13 0.10 -11.98
N PHE A 67 -14.92 -0.21 -10.70
CA PHE A 67 -15.63 0.45 -9.60
C PHE A 67 -15.25 1.92 -9.45
N VAL A 68 -13.99 2.29 -9.68
CA VAL A 68 -13.51 3.69 -9.65
C VAL A 68 -14.25 4.54 -10.67
N ASP A 69 -14.50 4.02 -11.86
CA ASP A 69 -15.20 4.75 -12.91
C ASP A 69 -16.67 5.01 -12.56
N ARG A 70 -17.29 4.16 -11.74
CA ARG A 70 -18.70 4.30 -11.30
C ARG A 70 -18.89 5.05 -9.98
N LEU A 71 -18.08 4.75 -8.97
CA LEU A 71 -18.21 5.30 -7.61
C LEU A 71 -17.41 6.60 -7.42
N GLY A 72 -16.50 6.90 -8.34
CA GLY A 72 -15.59 8.03 -8.27
C GLY A 72 -14.34 7.75 -7.45
N SER A 73 -13.22 8.33 -7.90
CA SER A 73 -11.89 8.12 -7.32
C SER A 73 -11.81 8.45 -5.82
N ARG A 74 -12.49 9.51 -5.36
CA ARG A 74 -12.47 9.93 -3.94
C ARG A 74 -13.01 8.83 -3.01
N ARG A 75 -14.16 8.26 -3.33
CA ARG A 75 -14.80 7.22 -2.49
C ARG A 75 -13.97 5.95 -2.50
N MET A 76 -13.46 5.56 -3.67
CA MET A 76 -12.66 4.35 -3.78
C MET A 76 -11.36 4.44 -2.97
N ILE A 77 -10.65 5.58 -3.01
CA ILE A 77 -9.43 5.78 -2.21
C ILE A 77 -9.72 5.60 -0.71
N ILE A 78 -10.86 6.12 -0.23
CA ILE A 78 -11.27 5.97 1.17
C ILE A 78 -11.59 4.50 1.49
N PHE A 79 -12.37 3.81 0.65
CA PHE A 79 -12.68 2.39 0.85
C PHE A 79 -11.43 1.51 0.86
N CYS A 80 -10.52 1.73 -0.11
CA CYS A 80 -9.22 1.06 -0.15
C CYS A 80 -8.40 1.32 1.11
N GLY A 81 -8.33 2.58 1.55
CA GLY A 81 -7.60 2.98 2.75
C GLY A 81 -8.15 2.30 4.00
N ILE A 82 -9.47 2.22 4.17
CA ILE A 82 -10.11 1.55 5.31
C ILE A 82 -9.80 0.05 5.29
N ILE A 83 -9.98 -0.61 4.14
CA ILE A 83 -9.70 -2.05 4.01
C ILE A 83 -8.21 -2.32 4.28
N TRP A 84 -7.33 -1.48 3.76
CA TRP A 84 -5.89 -1.58 3.97
C TRP A 84 -5.52 -1.43 5.46
N VAL A 85 -6.08 -0.45 6.17
CA VAL A 85 -5.87 -0.28 7.61
C VAL A 85 -6.35 -1.51 8.39
N ILE A 86 -7.57 -1.98 8.12
CA ILE A 86 -8.13 -3.15 8.80
C ILE A 86 -7.26 -4.38 8.55
N ALA A 87 -6.84 -4.61 7.32
CA ALA A 87 -6.02 -5.76 6.95
C ALA A 87 -4.60 -5.68 7.54
N THR A 88 -4.03 -4.47 7.60
CA THR A 88 -2.74 -4.20 8.25
C THR A 88 -2.81 -4.45 9.74
N MET A 89 -3.86 -3.97 10.43
CA MET A 89 -4.09 -4.26 11.84
C MET A 89 -4.30 -5.76 12.07
N ALA A 90 -5.11 -6.43 11.24
CA ALA A 90 -5.35 -7.86 11.34
C ALA A 90 -4.06 -8.67 11.18
N THR A 91 -3.13 -8.22 10.32
CA THR A 91 -1.81 -8.84 10.15
C THR A 91 -1.01 -8.83 11.46
N GLY A 92 -1.10 -7.77 12.26
CA GLY A 92 -0.45 -7.69 13.57
C GLY A 92 -0.99 -8.70 14.61
N PHE A 93 -2.21 -9.23 14.43
CA PHE A 93 -2.81 -10.22 15.34
C PHE A 93 -2.73 -11.65 14.82
N VAL A 94 -2.03 -11.88 13.71
CA VAL A 94 -1.84 -13.21 13.14
C VAL A 94 -1.08 -14.12 14.10
N GLY A 95 -1.60 -15.34 14.29
CA GLY A 95 -0.98 -16.39 15.12
C GLY A 95 -0.83 -17.73 14.41
N GLY A 96 -1.08 -17.79 13.09
CA GLY A 96 -0.97 -19.02 12.31
C GLY A 96 -1.25 -18.81 10.82
N PHE A 97 -1.08 -19.90 10.05
CA PHE A 97 -1.20 -19.90 8.58
C PHE A 97 -2.52 -19.29 8.09
N ILE A 98 -3.67 -19.75 8.60
CA ILE A 98 -4.99 -19.32 8.12
C ILE A 98 -5.21 -17.83 8.39
N SER A 99 -4.85 -17.36 9.58
CA SER A 99 -4.96 -15.93 9.91
C SER A 99 -4.08 -15.06 9.01
N LEU A 100 -2.87 -15.53 8.69
CA LEU A 100 -1.95 -14.82 7.81
C LEU A 100 -2.47 -14.79 6.37
N PHE A 101 -2.97 -15.92 5.90
CA PHE A 101 -3.55 -16.07 4.57
C PHE A 101 -4.74 -15.14 4.37
N LEU A 102 -5.69 -15.11 5.31
CA LEU A 102 -6.86 -14.22 5.26
C LEU A 102 -6.47 -12.74 5.34
N ALA A 103 -5.53 -12.39 6.22
CA ALA A 103 -5.02 -11.01 6.31
C ALA A 103 -4.39 -10.56 4.98
N ARG A 104 -3.67 -11.46 4.29
CA ARG A 104 -3.01 -11.18 3.01
C ARG A 104 -3.99 -11.10 1.84
N LEU A 105 -5.03 -11.91 1.83
CA LEU A 105 -6.15 -11.75 0.90
C LEU A 105 -6.79 -10.37 1.07
N LEU A 106 -7.15 -9.98 2.29
CA LEU A 106 -7.76 -8.68 2.58
C LEU A 106 -6.83 -7.51 2.20
N LEU A 107 -5.54 -7.62 2.47
CA LEU A 107 -4.54 -6.63 2.03
C LEU A 107 -4.53 -6.50 0.50
N GLY A 108 -4.56 -7.63 -0.23
CA GLY A 108 -4.61 -7.64 -1.69
C GLY A 108 -5.86 -6.95 -2.24
N VAL A 109 -7.01 -7.12 -1.58
CA VAL A 109 -8.26 -6.40 -1.91
C VAL A 109 -8.11 -4.89 -1.72
N GLY A 110 -7.55 -4.47 -0.57
CA GLY A 110 -7.37 -3.06 -0.23
C GLY A 110 -6.39 -2.35 -1.16
N GLU A 111 -5.24 -2.96 -1.43
CA GLU A 111 -4.20 -2.40 -2.29
C GLU A 111 -4.54 -2.46 -3.78
N GLY A 112 -5.27 -3.49 -4.24
CA GLY A 112 -5.51 -3.75 -5.65
C GLY A 112 -6.14 -2.56 -6.38
N ALA A 113 -7.08 -1.88 -5.73
CA ALA A 113 -7.79 -0.75 -6.32
C ALA A 113 -7.10 0.61 -6.10
N ALA A 114 -6.00 0.69 -5.35
CA ALA A 114 -5.35 1.97 -5.03
C ALA A 114 -4.68 2.62 -6.26
N LEU A 115 -3.92 1.85 -7.05
CA LEU A 115 -3.28 2.33 -8.28
C LEU A 115 -4.28 2.82 -9.34
N PRO A 116 -5.34 2.06 -9.73
CA PRO A 116 -6.31 2.56 -10.68
C PRO A 116 -7.08 3.78 -10.15
N SER A 117 -7.36 3.82 -8.83
CA SER A 117 -7.98 4.99 -8.20
C SER A 117 -7.10 6.24 -8.30
N GLN A 118 -5.79 6.09 -8.07
CA GLN A 118 -4.81 7.17 -8.18
C GLN A 118 -4.67 7.64 -9.64
N ALA A 119 -4.56 6.72 -10.59
CA ALA A 119 -4.49 7.04 -12.01
C ALA A 119 -5.73 7.85 -12.45
N ARG A 120 -6.92 7.44 -12.00
CA ARG A 120 -8.15 8.19 -12.26
C ARG A 120 -8.15 9.56 -11.59
N ALA A 121 -7.73 9.64 -10.33
CA ALA A 121 -7.65 10.90 -9.59
C ALA A 121 -6.80 11.95 -10.32
N ILE A 122 -5.65 11.53 -10.83
CA ILE A 122 -4.73 12.39 -11.59
C ILE A 122 -5.44 13.01 -12.81
N THR A 123 -6.36 12.29 -13.46
CA THR A 123 -7.09 12.82 -14.61
C THR A 123 -8.03 13.97 -14.26
N TYR A 124 -8.58 14.00 -13.04
CA TYR A 124 -9.46 15.07 -12.56
C TYR A 124 -8.68 16.34 -12.15
N TRP A 125 -7.50 16.18 -11.53
CA TRP A 125 -6.75 17.31 -10.95
C TRP A 125 -5.69 17.90 -11.89
N PHE A 126 -5.20 17.14 -12.89
CA PHE A 126 -4.12 17.55 -13.78
C PHE A 126 -4.52 17.60 -15.26
N LYS A 127 -3.98 18.59 -15.98
CA LYS A 127 -4.16 18.76 -17.43
C LYS A 127 -3.51 17.60 -18.18
N PRO A 128 -4.04 17.17 -19.34
CA PRO A 128 -3.52 16.02 -20.11
C PRO A 128 -2.00 16.03 -20.32
N GLN A 129 -1.42 17.20 -20.59
CA GLN A 129 0.01 17.38 -20.84
C GLN A 129 0.89 17.11 -19.61
N GLN A 130 0.34 17.22 -18.39
CA GLN A 130 1.06 17.05 -17.13
C GLN A 130 0.85 15.66 -16.51
N ARG A 131 -0.14 14.88 -17.00
CA ARG A 131 -0.51 13.58 -16.41
C ARG A 131 0.63 12.57 -16.49
N GLY A 132 1.35 12.53 -17.63
CA GLY A 132 2.50 11.64 -17.83
C GLY A 132 3.65 11.95 -16.88
N PHE A 133 3.96 13.23 -16.66
CA PHE A 133 4.99 13.64 -15.70
C PHE A 133 4.58 13.30 -14.25
N VAL A 134 3.34 13.58 -13.87
CA VAL A 134 2.82 13.28 -12.53
C VAL A 134 2.83 11.78 -12.25
N GLN A 135 2.32 10.96 -13.17
CA GLN A 135 2.42 9.51 -13.03
C GLN A 135 3.87 9.05 -13.00
N GLY A 136 4.72 9.60 -13.88
CA GLY A 136 6.16 9.30 -13.90
C GLY A 136 6.83 9.58 -12.56
N VAL A 137 6.58 10.73 -11.93
CA VAL A 137 7.13 11.07 -10.61
C VAL A 137 6.60 10.13 -9.53
N THR A 138 5.29 9.87 -9.49
CA THR A 138 4.69 8.97 -8.49
C THR A 138 5.19 7.52 -8.63
N HIS A 139 5.40 7.03 -9.86
CA HIS A 139 5.97 5.71 -10.15
C HIS A 139 7.50 5.65 -10.01
N SER A 140 8.18 6.77 -10.23
CA SER A 140 9.62 6.86 -9.98
C SER A 140 9.88 6.80 -8.47
N LEU A 141 9.04 7.41 -7.63
CA LEU A 141 9.14 7.28 -6.17
C LEU A 141 8.86 5.86 -5.68
N LEU A 142 7.98 5.10 -6.35
CA LEU A 142 7.86 3.65 -6.16
C LEU A 142 9.16 2.89 -6.47
N SER A 143 10.04 3.47 -7.30
CA SER A 143 11.29 2.86 -7.75
C SER A 143 12.54 3.44 -7.09
N PHE A 144 12.51 4.66 -6.55
CA PHE A 144 13.59 5.23 -5.74
C PHE A 144 13.81 4.41 -4.46
N GLY A 145 12.74 3.84 -3.89
CA GLY A 145 12.87 2.85 -2.81
C GLY A 145 13.59 1.56 -3.24
N LYS A 146 13.63 1.22 -4.54
CA LYS A 146 14.40 0.07 -5.06
C LYS A 146 15.89 0.37 -5.21
N CYS A 147 16.30 1.65 -5.23
CA CYS A 147 17.71 2.03 -5.32
C CYS A 147 18.41 2.02 -3.96
N ASP A 148 17.66 1.93 -2.87
CA ASP A 148 18.23 1.78 -1.52
C ASP A 148 18.40 0.30 -1.13
N TYR A 149 19.32 -0.38 -1.82
CA TYR A 149 20.04 -1.54 -1.28
C TYR A 149 21.09 -1.11 -0.25
N SER A 150 20.87 0.02 0.42
CA SER A 150 21.86 0.58 1.33
C SER A 150 21.70 0.00 2.74
N PRO A 151 22.82 -0.32 3.43
CA PRO A 151 22.83 -0.93 4.76
C PRO A 151 21.97 -0.24 5.84
N HIS A 152 21.64 1.05 5.65
CA HIS A 152 20.82 1.81 6.59
C HIS A 152 19.33 1.37 6.61
N TYR A 153 18.76 0.86 5.51
CA TYR A 153 17.41 0.27 5.54
C TYR A 153 17.41 -1.12 6.18
N CYS A 154 18.54 -1.83 6.18
CA CYS A 154 18.72 -3.07 6.93
C CYS A 154 18.80 -2.82 8.45
N CYS A 155 19.35 -1.68 8.88
CA CYS A 155 19.33 -1.26 10.28
C CYS A 155 17.92 -0.80 10.73
N ILE A 156 17.19 -0.11 9.84
CA ILE A 156 15.78 0.22 10.09
C ILE A 156 14.96 -1.07 10.12
N SER A 157 15.12 -1.98 9.15
CA SER A 157 14.44 -3.27 9.14
C SER A 157 14.80 -4.16 10.34
N GLY A 158 16.04 -4.10 10.84
CA GLY A 158 16.48 -4.76 12.08
C GLY A 158 15.79 -4.24 13.34
N ILE A 159 15.49 -2.94 13.42
CA ILE A 159 14.64 -2.35 14.47
C ILE A 159 13.16 -2.71 14.22
N LEU A 160 12.76 -2.91 12.96
CA LEU A 160 11.41 -3.36 12.56
C LEU A 160 11.14 -4.83 12.88
N VAL A 161 12.16 -5.66 13.08
CA VAL A 161 12.00 -7.08 13.49
C VAL A 161 11.34 -7.21 14.86
N LEU A 162 11.65 -6.31 15.81
CA LEU A 162 10.99 -6.27 17.12
C LEU A 162 9.68 -5.45 17.11
N ALA A 163 9.45 -4.67 16.07
CA ALA A 163 8.39 -3.67 16.00
C ALA A 163 7.39 -3.90 14.86
N TRP A 164 7.41 -5.01 14.11
CA TRP A 164 6.52 -5.20 12.94
C TRP A 164 5.04 -5.05 13.32
N ARG A 165 4.66 -5.50 14.52
CA ARG A 165 3.36 -5.23 15.14
C ARG A 165 3.12 -3.74 15.44
N ILE A 166 4.07 -3.04 16.05
CA ILE A 166 3.94 -1.61 16.47
C ILE A 166 3.99 -0.66 15.26
N TYR A 167 4.80 -0.98 14.26
CA TYR A 167 4.99 -0.22 13.04
C TYR A 167 3.72 -0.27 12.17
N GLN A 168 3.03 -1.41 12.09
CA GLN A 168 1.73 -1.52 11.40
C GLN A 168 0.64 -0.61 12.02
N PHE A 169 0.66 -0.43 13.35
CA PHE A 169 -0.22 0.50 14.05
C PHE A 169 0.13 1.98 13.77
N GLY A 170 1.42 2.34 13.78
CA GLY A 170 1.87 3.71 13.46
C GLY A 170 1.56 4.13 12.03
N TYR A 171 1.61 3.19 11.08
CA TYR A 171 1.34 3.44 9.66
C TYR A 171 -0.15 3.65 9.36
N CYS A 172 -1.04 2.93 10.04
CA CYS A 172 -2.48 3.15 9.93
C CYS A 172 -2.88 4.56 10.35
N HIS A 173 -2.24 5.10 11.40
CA HIS A 173 -2.48 6.46 11.89
C HIS A 173 -2.06 7.52 10.85
N ILE A 174 -0.87 7.39 10.25
CA ILE A 174 -0.38 8.34 9.23
C ILE A 174 -1.27 8.32 7.97
N TYR A 175 -1.73 7.14 7.55
CA TYR A 175 -2.57 6.99 6.35
C TYR A 175 -3.99 7.54 6.56
N LEU A 176 -4.60 7.28 7.73
CA LEU A 176 -5.92 7.81 8.09
C LEU A 176 -5.91 9.33 8.23
N VAL A 177 -4.90 9.88 8.92
CA VAL A 177 -4.76 11.33 9.12
C VAL A 177 -4.55 12.05 7.78
N ASN A 178 -3.65 11.56 6.91
CA ASN A 178 -3.41 12.20 5.62
C ASN A 178 -4.59 12.09 4.64
N ILE A 179 -5.38 11.01 4.67
CA ILE A 179 -6.59 10.88 3.86
C ILE A 179 -7.71 11.76 4.42
N LEU A 180 -7.97 11.74 5.73
CA LEU A 180 -9.09 12.49 6.32
C LEU A 180 -8.87 14.01 6.29
N ASP A 181 -7.66 14.50 6.55
CA ASP A 181 -7.40 15.94 6.66
C ASP A 181 -7.30 16.68 5.32
N HIS A 182 -7.11 15.96 4.21
CA HIS A 182 -6.85 16.58 2.91
C HIS A 182 -7.77 16.08 1.78
N ILE A 183 -8.53 15.01 2.01
CA ILE A 183 -9.57 14.56 1.07
C ILE A 183 -10.97 15.02 1.53
N VAL A 184 -11.19 15.43 2.79
CA VAL A 184 -12.42 16.13 3.25
C VAL A 184 -12.37 17.61 2.87
#